data_AF-A0A8I1PYW7-F1
#
_entry.id   AF-A0A8I1PYW7-F1
#
_cell.length_a   1.000
_cell.length_b   1.000
_cell.length_c   1.000
_cell.angle_alpha   90.00
_cell.angle_beta   90.00
_cell.angle_gamma   90.00
#
_symmetry.space_group_name_H-M   'P 1'
#
loop_
_entity.id
_entity.type
_entity.pdbx_description
1 polymer ?
#
loop_
_entity_poly.entity_id
_entity_poly.type
_entity_poly.pdbx_seq_one_letter_code
_entity_poly.pdbx_strand_id
1 'polypeptide(L)' 'MDLKLRRPHALIEVDGESKYLDETLRSGRSLEDVLLREKQREDWIRGATGLSLARVGAAHIRTPEVLASRLASFGIRPAV' A
#
# COMPACT_ATOMS: atom_id res chain seq x y z
N MET A 1 -4.14 7.25 -1.38
CA MET A 1 -3.99 8.11 -0.18
C MET A 1 -3.02 7.39 0.72
N ASP A 2 -1.99 8.08 1.23
CA ASP A 2 -0.88 7.42 1.92
C ASP A 2 -0.79 7.87 3.37
N LEU A 3 -0.48 6.94 4.27
CA LEU A 3 -0.25 7.20 5.69
C LEU A 3 1.15 6.71 6.08
N LYS A 4 1.95 7.59 6.66
CA LYS A 4 3.27 7.24 7.21
C LYS A 4 3.20 7.14 8.73
N LEU A 5 3.57 5.98 9.28
CA LEU A 5 3.70 5.77 10.71
C LEU A 5 5.18 5.83 11.10
N ARG A 6 5.50 6.61 12.14
CA ARG A 6 6.87 6.73 12.66
C ARG A 6 7.22 5.56 13.59
N ARG A 7 6.23 5.05 14.32
CA ARG A 7 6.28 3.84 15.14
C ARG A 7 4.92 3.14 15.04
N PRO A 8 4.85 1.92 14.48
CA PRO A 8 5.90 1.16 13.80
C PRO A 8 6.46 1.91 12.58
N HIS A 9 7.71 1.63 12.19
CA HIS A 9 8.39 2.27 11.05
C HIS A 9 7.80 1.72 9.74
N ALA A 10 6.66 2.26 9.33
CA ALA A 10 5.86 1.71 8.25
C ALA A 10 5.22 2.77 7.35
N LEU A 11 5.08 2.43 6.07
CA LEU A 11 4.24 3.14 5.11
C LEU A 11 3.00 2.28 4.82
N ILE A 12 1.83 2.87 4.98
CA ILE A 12 0.55 2.23 4.66
C ILE A 12 -0.04 2.97 3.47
N GLU A 13 -0.22 2.26 2.37
CA GLU A 13 -0.84 2.80 1.18
C GLU A 13 -2.26 2.28 1.05
N VAL A 14 -3.22 3.21 1.03
CA VAL A 14 -4.60 2.91 0.66
C VAL A 14 -4.67 3.00 -0.86
N ASP A 15 -4.60 1.83 -1.50
CA ASP A 15 -4.68 1.71 -2.95
C ASP A 15 -5.96 1.02 -3.40
N GLY A 16 -6.54 1.56 -4.47
CA GLY A 16 -7.72 1.00 -5.13
C GLY A 16 -7.32 0.13 -6.30
N GLU A 17 -8.07 -0.95 -6.53
CA GLU A 17 -7.82 -1.83 -7.68
C GLU A 17 -8.29 -1.22 -9.00
N SER A 18 -9.05 -0.13 -8.95
CA SER A 18 -9.71 0.48 -10.11
C SER A 18 -8.74 0.86 -11.22
N LYS A 19 -7.53 1.33 -10.92
CA LYS A 19 -6.51 1.64 -11.93
C LYS A 19 -6.02 0.41 -12.72
N TYR A 20 -6.22 -0.79 -12.20
CA TYR A 20 -5.90 -2.04 -12.91
C TYR A 20 -7.04 -2.51 -13.79
N LEU A 21 -8.28 -2.21 -13.40
CA LEU A 21 -9.49 -2.70 -14.07
C LEU A 21 -10.09 -1.69 -15.07
N ASP A 22 -9.80 -0.41 -14.91
CA ASP A 22 -10.31 0.68 -15.74
C ASP A 22 -9.15 1.45 -16.38
N GLU A 23 -9.10 1.44 -17.71
CA GLU A 23 -8.07 2.12 -18.50
C GLU A 23 -8.12 3.65 -18.35
N THR A 24 -9.31 4.21 -18.14
CA THR A 24 -9.49 5.67 -17.98
C THR A 24 -8.77 6.20 -16.74
N LEU A 25 -8.54 5.33 -15.74
CA LEU A 25 -7.86 5.65 -14.49
C LEU A 25 -6.34 5.51 -14.56
N ARG A 26 -5.76 5.07 -15.70
CA ARG A 26 -4.30 4.91 -15.87
C ARG A 26 -3.60 6.15 -16.39
N SER A 27 -4.33 7.26 -16.59
CA SER A 27 -3.80 8.51 -17.14
C SER A 27 -3.05 8.30 -18.47
N GLY A 28 -3.59 7.44 -19.35
CA GLY A 28 -3.01 7.11 -20.65
C GLY A 28 -1.84 6.11 -20.62
N ARG A 29 -1.54 5.48 -19.47
CA ARG A 29 -0.50 4.44 -19.36
C ARG A 29 -1.09 3.05 -19.60
N SER A 30 -0.29 2.13 -20.13
CA SER A 30 -0.67 0.73 -20.20
C SER A 30 -0.68 0.09 -18.79
N LEU A 31 -1.33 -1.07 -18.65
CA LEU A 31 -1.37 -1.81 -17.40
C LEU A 31 0.03 -2.27 -16.97
N GLU A 32 0.84 -2.73 -17.91
CA GLU A 32 2.22 -3.17 -17.69
C GLU A 32 3.08 -2.03 -17.12
N ASP A 33 2.92 -0.84 -17.70
CA ASP A 33 3.61 0.38 -17.27
C ASP A 33 3.24 0.82 -15.86
N VAL A 34 1.97 0.67 -15.49
CA VAL A 34 1.50 0.94 -14.13
C VAL A 34 2.09 -0.09 -13.16
N LEU A 35 2.03 -1.38 -13.48
CA LEU A 35 2.53 -2.45 -12.62
C LEU A 35 4.05 -2.36 -12.42
N LEU A 36 4.82 -2.09 -13.47
CA LEU A 36 6.27 -1.92 -13.38
C LEU A 36 6.65 -0.74 -12.49
N ARG A 37 5.97 0.41 -12.65
CA ARG A 37 6.23 1.60 -11.82
C ARG A 37 5.87 1.37 -10.36
N GLU A 38 4.74 0.74 -10.07
CA GLU A 38 4.32 0.40 -8.70
C GLU A 38 5.35 -0.53 -8.04
N LYS A 39 5.81 -1.57 -8.76
CA LYS A 39 6.84 -2.49 -8.28
C LYS A 39 8.16 -1.79 -7.98
N GLN A 40 8.66 -0.99 -8.92
CA GLN A 40 9.90 -0.23 -8.73
C GLN A 40 9.81 0.76 -7.56
N ARG A 41 8.65 1.39 -7.37
CA ARG A 41 8.43 2.30 -6.24
C ARG A 41 8.42 1.54 -4.91
N GLU A 42 7.78 0.39 -4.85
CA GLU A 42 7.80 -0.48 -3.67
C GLU A 42 9.24 -0.92 -3.34
N ASP A 43 10.00 -1.39 -4.33
CA ASP A 43 11.40 -1.79 -4.17
C ASP A 43 12.25 -0.62 -3.66
N TRP A 44 12.09 0.57 -4.25
CA TRP A 44 12.81 1.77 -3.83
C TRP A 44 12.46 2.17 -2.40
N ILE A 45 11.18 2.18 -2.02
CA ILE A 45 10.76 2.53 -0.66
C ILE A 45 11.35 1.53 0.34
N ARG A 46 11.17 0.23 0.12
CA ARG A 46 11.68 -0.81 1.02
C ARG A 46 13.21 -0.74 1.12
N GLY A 47 13.91 -0.68 -0.01
CA GLY A 47 15.36 -0.70 -0.08
C GLY A 47 16.04 0.57 0.42
N ALA A 48 15.51 1.75 0.09
CA ALA A 48 16.12 3.03 0.45
C ALA A 48 15.78 3.50 1.87
N THR A 49 14.63 3.08 2.42
CA THR A 49 14.15 3.57 3.72
C THR A 49 14.12 2.52 4.82
N GLY A 50 14.10 1.22 4.49
CA GLY A 50 13.88 0.16 5.46
C GLY A 50 12.48 0.18 6.11
N LEU A 51 11.52 0.92 5.54
CA LEU A 51 10.13 0.92 6.00
C LEU A 51 9.46 -0.43 5.67
N SER A 52 8.68 -0.95 6.60
CA SER A 52 7.66 -1.95 6.27
C SER A 52 6.59 -1.28 5.40
N LEU A 53 6.24 -1.90 4.28
CA LEU A 53 5.16 -1.41 3.40
C LEU A 53 3.97 -2.37 3.46
N ALA A 54 2.79 -1.83 3.72
CA ALA A 54 1.53 -2.56 3.65
C ALA A 54 0.54 -1.84 2.71
N ARG A 55 0.04 -2.60 1.73
CA ARG A 55 -1.06 -2.15 0.87
C ARG A 55 -2.39 -2.59 1.45
N VAL A 56 -3.28 -1.62 1.66
CA VAL A 56 -4.65 -1.82 2.13
C VAL A 56 -5.60 -1.37 1.02
N GLY A 57 -6.69 -2.11 0.88
CA GLY A 57 -7.72 -1.86 -0.13
C GLY A 57 -9.07 -1.70 0.55
N ALA A 58 -10.11 -1.43 -0.23
CA ALA A 58 -11.46 -1.19 0.30
C ALA A 58 -11.95 -2.28 1.26
N ALA A 59 -11.67 -3.56 0.95
CA ALA A 59 -12.03 -4.68 1.82
C ALA A 59 -11.33 -4.66 3.19
N HIS A 60 -10.15 -4.05 3.28
CA HIS A 60 -9.31 -4.03 4.48
C HIS A 60 -9.63 -2.90 5.45
N ILE A 61 -10.34 -1.86 4.98
CA ILE A 61 -10.64 -0.66 5.78
C ILE A 61 -12.10 -0.60 6.26
N ARG A 62 -12.85 -1.71 6.13
CA ARG A 62 -14.28 -1.77 6.51
C ARG A 62 -14.51 -1.55 8.00
N THR A 63 -13.63 -2.08 8.84
CA THR A 63 -13.65 -1.87 10.30
C THR A 63 -12.22 -1.72 10.82
N PRO A 64 -12.03 -1.11 12.01
CA PRO A 64 -10.71 -1.02 12.64
C PRO A 64 -10.04 -2.38 12.86
N GLU A 65 -10.80 -3.43 13.18
CA GLU A 65 -10.29 -4.78 13.45
C GLU A 65 -9.76 -5.44 12.17
N VAL A 66 -10.46 -5.28 11.04
CA VAL A 66 -10.01 -5.78 9.74
C VAL A 66 -8.72 -5.08 9.33
N LEU A 67 -8.64 -3.76 9.52
CA LEU A 67 -7.43 -3.00 9.24
C LEU A 67 -6.28 -3.45 10.14
N ALA A 68 -6.51 -3.59 11.45
CA ALA A 68 -5.51 -4.04 12.40
C ALA A 68 -4.98 -5.44 12.06
N SER A 69 -5.85 -6.38 11.70
CA SER A 69 -5.47 -7.73 11.26
C SER A 69 -4.61 -7.70 10.01
N ARG A 70 -5.01 -6.89 9.00
CA ARG A 70 -4.23 -6.69 7.77
C ARG A 70 -2.85 -6.10 8.07
N LEU A 71 -2.75 -5.07 8.92
CA LEU A 71 -1.46 -4.47 9.28
C LEU A 71 -0.56 -5.46 10.05
N ALA A 72 -1.15 -6.23 10.98
CA ALA A 72 -0.44 -7.22 11.76
C ALA A 72 0.18 -8.33 10.88
N SER A 73 -0.43 -8.68 9.75
CA SER A 73 0.16 -9.65 8.80
C SER A 73 1.44 -9.15 8.11
N PHE A 74 1.69 -7.83 8.12
CA PHE A 74 2.96 -7.22 7.68
C PHE A 74 3.90 -6.90 8.86
N GLY A 75 3.60 -7.40 10.07
CA GLY A 75 4.37 -7.09 11.28
C GLY A 75 4.16 -5.67 11.81
N ILE A 76 3.16 -4.93 11.30
CA ILE A 76 2.84 -3.57 11.72
C ILE A 76 1.81 -3.65 12.84
N ARG A 77 2.22 -3.31 14.07
CA ARG A 77 1.34 -3.32 15.25
C ARG A 77 1.42 -1.99 15.99
N PRO A 78 0.33 -1.53 16.64
CA PRO A 78 0.39 -0.39 17.55
C PRO A 78 1.48 -0.62 18.60
N ALA A 79 2.20 0.44 18.96
CA ALA A 79 3.03 0.40 20.15
C ALA A 79 2.08 0.32 21.37
N VAL A 80 2.30 -0.68 22.22
CA VAL A 80 1.64 -0.80 23.52
C VAL A 80 2.23 0.24 24.46
#